data_AF-A0A2S7SSV3-F1
#
_entry.id   AF-A0A2S7SSV3-F1
#
_cell.length_a   1.000
_cell.length_b   1.000
_cell.length_c   1.000
_cell.angle_alpha   90.00
_cell.angle_beta   90.00
_cell.angle_gamma   90.00
#
_symmetry.space_group_name_H-M   'P 1'
#
loop_
_entity.id
_entity.type
_entity.pdbx_description
1 polymer ?
#
loop_
_entity_poly.entity_id
_entity_poly.type
_entity_poly.pdbx_seq_one_letter_code
_entity_poly.pdbx_strand_id
1 'polypeptide(L)'
;MVSIVVKIIIAIFAADLLTGIVHWWEDAYGNPNWKFLGQSVIVPNLQHHKTPRAFIKGTYWTRINTSLGLGVILIALCWVFGILNFYSVFAILLAAHGNEFHRFSHQTVKENGKLVTGLQSLGILQSRRHHGMHHQSPFVHNYCVVTNYLNPFLELIHFWTILEFILKHLFNIKVLRSSELRNGL
;
A
#
# COMPACT_ATOMS: atom_id res chain seq x y z
N MET A 1 9.45 -29.40 6.98
CA MET A 1 8.76 -28.77 5.84
C MET A 1 7.80 -27.71 6.38
N VAL A 2 7.84 -26.48 5.86
CA VAL A 2 6.84 -25.45 6.19
C VAL A 2 5.50 -25.83 5.54
N SER A 3 4.40 -25.81 6.31
CA SER A 3 3.07 -26.18 5.80
C SER A 3 2.58 -25.20 4.72
N ILE A 4 1.70 -25.66 3.84
CA ILE A 4 1.09 -24.82 2.79
C ILE A 4 0.40 -23.59 3.40
N VAL A 5 -0.28 -23.78 4.54
CA VAL A 5 -0.96 -22.71 5.28
C VAL A 5 0.03 -21.61 5.68
N VAL A 6 1.17 -21.98 6.28
CA VAL A 6 2.19 -21.00 6.68
C VAL A 6 2.75 -20.26 5.47
N LYS A 7 2.97 -20.95 4.34
CA LYS A 7 3.45 -20.30 3.11
C LYS A 7 2.45 -19.30 2.54
N ILE A 8 1.14 -19.60 2.62
CA ILE A 8 0.09 -18.66 2.20
C ILE A 8 0.07 -17.43 3.11
N ILE A 9 0.18 -17.61 4.43
CA ILE A 9 0.23 -16.49 5.38
C ILE A 9 1.45 -15.59 5.11
N ILE A 10 2.63 -16.19 4.87
CA ILE A 10 3.83 -15.45 4.48
C ILE A 10 3.59 -14.67 3.18
N ALA A 11 2.95 -15.27 2.19
CA ALA A 11 2.64 -14.60 0.93
C ALA A 11 1.64 -13.43 1.11
N ILE A 12 0.66 -13.56 2.01
CA ILE A 12 -0.26 -12.46 2.37
C ILE A 12 0.51 -11.31 3.01
N PHE A 13 1.40 -11.58 3.98
CA PHE A 13 2.22 -10.52 4.58
C PHE A 13 3.25 -9.94 3.62
N ALA A 14 3.79 -10.73 2.69
CA ALA A 14 4.62 -10.21 1.62
C ALA A 14 3.83 -9.27 0.71
N ALA A 15 2.59 -9.60 0.35
CA ALA A 15 1.71 -8.72 -0.41
C ALA A 15 1.39 -7.43 0.36
N ASP A 16 1.05 -7.55 1.64
CA ASP A 16 0.74 -6.41 2.50
C ASP A 16 1.95 -5.47 2.61
N LEU A 17 3.15 -6.03 2.82
CA LEU A 17 4.40 -5.28 2.83
C LEU A 17 4.67 -4.59 1.49
N LEU A 18 4.46 -5.27 0.36
CA LEU A 18 4.62 -4.67 -0.98
C LEU A 18 3.69 -3.47 -1.17
N THR A 19 2.44 -3.56 -0.72
CA THR A 19 1.55 -2.39 -0.74
C THR A 19 2.07 -1.26 0.14
N GLY A 20 2.57 -1.59 1.34
CA GLY A 20 3.17 -0.61 2.24
C GLY A 20 4.41 0.07 1.67
N ILE A 21 5.30 -0.67 1.00
CA ILE A 21 6.51 -0.11 0.39
C ILE A 21 6.15 0.90 -0.71
N VAL A 22 5.21 0.55 -1.59
CA VAL A 22 4.77 1.45 -2.66
C VAL A 22 4.09 2.67 -2.06
N HIS A 23 3.16 2.49 -1.12
CA HIS A 23 2.43 3.58 -0.49
C HIS A 23 3.33 4.53 0.31
N TRP A 24 4.27 3.98 1.11
CA TRP A 24 5.29 4.77 1.80
C TRP A 24 6.16 5.55 0.82
N TRP A 25 6.58 4.94 -0.29
CA TRP A 25 7.38 5.63 -1.29
C TRP A 25 6.60 6.80 -1.94
N GLU A 26 5.33 6.59 -2.27
CA GLU A 26 4.45 7.64 -2.79
C GLU A 26 4.33 8.80 -1.79
N ASP A 27 4.09 8.49 -0.52
CA ASP A 27 3.88 9.47 0.54
C ASP A 27 5.16 10.18 0.97
N ALA A 28 6.29 9.47 1.03
CA ALA A 28 7.54 10.04 1.49
C ALA A 28 8.29 10.78 0.38
N TYR A 29 8.30 10.27 -0.85
CA TYR A 29 9.20 10.74 -1.91
C TYR A 29 8.52 11.07 -3.24
N GLY A 30 7.22 10.79 -3.37
CA GLY A 30 6.47 11.08 -4.58
C GLY A 30 6.51 12.56 -4.96
N ASN A 31 6.99 12.84 -6.18
CA ASN A 31 6.98 14.19 -6.75
C ASN A 31 5.83 14.32 -7.77
N PRO A 32 4.85 15.24 -7.53
CA PRO A 32 3.72 15.41 -8.44
C PRO A 32 4.10 15.95 -9.82
N ASN A 33 5.28 16.56 -9.97
CA ASN A 33 5.77 17.13 -11.23
C ASN A 33 6.46 16.10 -12.14
N TRP A 34 6.64 14.85 -11.71
CA TRP A 34 7.17 13.81 -12.59
C TRP A 34 6.20 13.55 -13.75
N LYS A 35 6.72 13.54 -14.98
CA LYS A 35 5.92 13.47 -16.21
C LYS A 35 4.93 12.32 -16.24
N PHE A 36 5.36 11.12 -15.86
CA PHE A 36 4.53 9.92 -15.91
C PHE A 36 4.01 9.54 -14.52
N LEU A 37 4.91 9.13 -13.62
CA LEU A 37 4.54 8.68 -12.27
C LEU A 37 3.87 9.76 -11.43
N GLY A 38 4.23 11.03 -11.64
CA GLY A 38 3.60 12.15 -10.93
C GLY A 38 2.10 12.21 -11.23
N GLN A 39 1.72 12.10 -12.50
CA GLN A 39 0.32 12.19 -12.93
C GLN A 39 -0.46 10.89 -12.71
N SER A 40 0.17 9.72 -12.89
CA SER A 40 -0.53 8.43 -12.80
C SER A 40 -0.59 7.84 -11.39
N VAL A 41 0.31 8.26 -10.48
CA VAL A 41 0.43 7.69 -9.13
C VAL A 41 0.36 8.77 -8.06
N ILE A 42 1.25 9.76 -8.11
CA ILE A 42 1.43 10.70 -6.99
C ILE A 42 0.26 11.67 -6.85
N VAL A 43 -0.19 12.30 -7.93
CA VAL A 43 -1.32 13.23 -7.91
C VAL A 43 -2.62 12.54 -7.46
N PRO A 44 -2.98 11.35 -7.96
CA PRO A 44 -4.10 10.57 -7.42
C PRO A 44 -3.99 10.28 -5.92
N ASN A 45 -2.80 9.91 -5.43
CA ASN A 45 -2.58 9.64 -4.01
C ASN A 45 -2.71 10.92 -3.14
N LEU A 46 -2.16 12.05 -3.60
CA LEU A 46 -2.35 13.34 -2.92
C LEU A 46 -3.83 13.76 -2.89
N GLN A 47 -4.55 13.56 -3.99
CA GLN A 47 -5.98 13.82 -4.04
C GLN A 47 -6.76 12.90 -3.11
N HIS A 48 -6.31 11.66 -2.93
CA HIS A 48 -6.86 10.73 -1.97
C HIS A 48 -6.69 11.25 -0.54
N HIS A 49 -5.50 11.68 -0.11
CA HIS A 49 -5.31 12.28 1.22
C HIS A 49 -6.20 13.52 1.46
N LYS A 50 -6.44 14.35 0.42
CA LYS A 50 -7.36 15.50 0.51
C LYS A 50 -8.84 15.12 0.52
N THR A 51 -9.21 14.12 -0.27
CA THR A 51 -10.59 13.68 -0.48
C THR A 51 -10.63 12.15 -0.52
N PRO A 52 -10.61 11.50 0.65
CA PRO A 52 -10.32 10.06 0.76
C PRO A 52 -11.25 9.15 -0.03
N ARG A 53 -12.50 9.60 -0.25
CA ARG A 53 -13.51 8.84 -0.99
C ARG A 53 -13.58 9.20 -2.48
N ALA A 54 -12.67 10.00 -3.04
CA ALA A 54 -12.73 10.37 -4.46
C ALA A 54 -12.51 9.14 -5.37
N PHE A 55 -11.48 8.35 -5.11
CA PHE A 55 -11.09 7.22 -5.97
C PHE A 55 -12.08 6.04 -5.93
N ILE A 56 -12.88 5.89 -4.87
CA ILE A 56 -13.84 4.79 -4.76
C ILE A 56 -15.00 4.93 -5.76
N LYS A 57 -15.20 6.11 -6.34
CA LYS A 57 -16.19 6.38 -7.40
C LYS A 57 -15.77 5.82 -8.76
N GLY A 58 -14.49 5.48 -8.94
CA GLY A 58 -13.98 4.86 -10.16
C GLY A 58 -14.48 3.42 -10.36
N THR A 59 -14.11 2.83 -11.49
CA THR A 59 -14.34 1.40 -11.75
C THR A 59 -13.23 0.57 -11.10
N TYR A 60 -13.45 -0.75 -11.02
CA TYR A 60 -12.42 -1.71 -10.65
C TYR A 60 -11.12 -1.50 -11.43
N TRP A 61 -11.21 -1.43 -12.75
CA TRP A 61 -10.05 -1.26 -13.64
C TRP A 61 -9.28 0.03 -13.38
N THR A 62 -9.98 1.16 -13.16
CA THR A 62 -9.30 2.44 -12.87
C THR A 62 -8.53 2.44 -11.55
N ARG A 63 -8.87 1.54 -10.61
CA ARG A 63 -8.16 1.43 -9.32
C ARG A 63 -6.95 0.51 -9.38
N ILE A 64 -6.97 -0.51 -10.25
CA ILE A 64 -5.93 -1.54 -10.27
C ILE A 64 -5.02 -1.49 -11.50
N ASN A 65 -5.33 -0.74 -12.55
CA ASN A 65 -4.57 -0.79 -13.81
C ASN A 65 -3.06 -0.54 -13.63
N THR A 66 -2.71 0.45 -12.82
CA THR A 66 -1.32 0.87 -12.60
C THR A 66 -0.58 -0.14 -11.72
N SER A 67 -1.20 -0.58 -10.63
CA SER A 67 -0.64 -1.60 -9.74
C SER A 67 -0.55 -2.98 -10.42
N LEU A 68 -1.49 -3.30 -11.32
CA LEU A 68 -1.43 -4.51 -12.15
C LEU A 68 -0.28 -4.44 -13.16
N GLY A 69 -0.07 -3.29 -13.82
CA GLY A 69 1.08 -3.08 -14.69
C GLY A 69 2.42 -3.28 -13.96
N LEU A 70 2.54 -2.71 -12.75
CA LEU A 70 3.70 -2.95 -11.88
C LEU A 70 3.81 -4.43 -11.47
N GLY A 71 2.68 -5.08 -11.17
CA GLY A 71 2.64 -6.51 -10.85
C GLY A 71 3.15 -7.40 -11.99
N VAL A 72 2.81 -7.08 -13.25
CA VAL A 72 3.34 -7.80 -14.42
C VAL A 72 4.87 -7.66 -14.52
N ILE A 73 5.39 -6.45 -14.28
CA ILE A 73 6.84 -6.21 -14.26
C ILE A 73 7.50 -7.03 -13.14
N LEU A 74 6.94 -7.02 -11.93
CA LEU A 74 7.47 -7.79 -10.80
C LEU A 74 7.45 -9.30 -11.05
N ILE A 75 6.39 -9.82 -11.68
CA ILE A 75 6.32 -11.24 -12.08
C ILE A 75 7.43 -11.57 -13.08
N ALA A 76 7.65 -10.72 -14.08
CA ALA A 76 8.73 -10.91 -15.06
C ALA A 76 10.11 -10.87 -14.39
N LEU A 77 10.34 -9.97 -13.44
CA LEU A 77 11.58 -9.93 -12.65
C LEU A 77 11.74 -11.20 -11.82
N CYS A 78 10.69 -11.67 -11.14
CA CYS A 78 10.74 -12.93 -10.40
C CYS A 78 11.12 -14.12 -11.31
N TRP A 79 10.65 -14.12 -12.56
CA TRP A 79 11.01 -15.14 -13.54
C TRP A 79 12.50 -15.06 -13.91
N VAL A 80 12.99 -13.87 -14.26
CA VAL A 80 14.40 -13.63 -14.61
C VAL A 80 15.36 -14.04 -13.49
N PHE A 81 15.02 -13.75 -12.24
CA PHE A 81 15.84 -14.09 -11.08
C PHE A 81 15.61 -15.51 -10.54
N GLY A 82 14.78 -16.33 -11.19
CA GLY A 82 14.53 -17.73 -10.78
C GLY A 82 13.79 -17.89 -9.45
N ILE A 83 13.10 -16.85 -8.99
CA ILE A 83 12.32 -16.86 -7.73
C ILE A 83 10.80 -17.01 -7.97
N LEU A 84 10.36 -17.05 -9.23
CA LEU A 84 8.95 -17.20 -9.57
C LEU A 84 8.40 -18.55 -9.12
N ASN A 85 7.38 -18.50 -8.28
CA ASN A 85 6.62 -19.67 -7.86
C ASN A 85 5.17 -19.25 -7.55
N PHE A 86 4.31 -20.22 -7.21
CA PHE A 86 2.91 -19.95 -6.88
C PHE A 86 2.75 -18.86 -5.81
N TYR A 87 3.55 -18.89 -4.74
CA TYR A 87 3.43 -17.94 -3.63
C TYR A 87 3.89 -16.54 -4.02
N SER A 88 4.92 -16.40 -4.85
CA SER A 88 5.35 -15.09 -5.33
C SER A 88 4.32 -14.47 -6.28
N VAL A 89 3.75 -15.27 -7.19
CA VAL A 89 2.66 -14.82 -8.08
C VAL A 89 1.44 -14.44 -7.26
N PHE A 90 1.05 -15.28 -6.29
CA PHE A 90 -0.08 -15.00 -5.41
C PHE A 90 0.13 -13.70 -4.62
N ALA A 91 1.31 -13.49 -4.03
CA ALA A 91 1.62 -12.26 -3.30
C ALA A 91 1.58 -11.02 -4.20
N ILE A 92 2.17 -11.09 -5.41
CA ILE A 92 2.19 -9.96 -6.35
C ILE A 92 0.79 -9.63 -6.85
N LEU A 93 -0.01 -10.64 -7.21
CA LEU A 93 -1.39 -10.41 -7.62
C LEU A 93 -2.21 -9.83 -6.48
N LEU A 94 -2.06 -10.34 -5.25
CA LEU A 94 -2.76 -9.78 -4.09
C LEU A 94 -2.37 -8.31 -3.84
N ALA A 95 -1.07 -7.98 -3.92
CA ALA A 95 -0.58 -6.60 -3.80
C ALA A 95 -1.07 -5.70 -4.94
N ALA A 96 -1.16 -6.21 -6.17
CA ALA A 96 -1.72 -5.49 -7.30
C ALA A 96 -3.20 -5.11 -7.10
N HIS A 97 -3.93 -5.88 -6.27
CA HIS A 97 -5.30 -5.58 -5.85
C HIS A 97 -5.37 -4.77 -4.55
N GLY A 98 -4.24 -4.27 -4.04
CA GLY A 98 -4.15 -3.44 -2.83
C GLY A 98 -5.17 -2.30 -2.80
N ASN A 99 -5.40 -1.64 -3.94
CA ASN A 99 -6.36 -0.54 -4.05
C ASN A 99 -7.84 -0.97 -3.89
N GLU A 100 -8.18 -2.24 -4.10
CA GLU A 100 -9.52 -2.76 -3.81
C GLU A 100 -9.71 -3.01 -2.31
N PHE A 101 -8.67 -3.48 -1.62
CA PHE A 101 -8.68 -3.60 -0.16
C PHE A 101 -8.70 -2.22 0.50
N HIS A 102 -7.88 -1.30 -0.01
CA HIS A 102 -7.88 0.09 0.38
C HIS A 102 -9.25 0.75 0.18
N ARG A 103 -9.95 0.48 -0.94
CA ARG A 103 -11.33 0.95 -1.16
C ARG A 103 -12.25 0.53 -0.01
N PHE A 104 -12.19 -0.72 0.44
CA PHE A 104 -13.03 -1.20 1.55
C PHE A 104 -12.76 -0.44 2.85
N SER A 105 -11.54 0.05 3.09
CA SER A 105 -11.21 0.90 4.24
C SER A 105 -11.84 2.29 4.16
N HIS A 106 -12.19 2.79 2.97
CA HIS A 106 -12.87 4.07 2.78
C HIS A 106 -14.38 3.99 2.65
N GLN A 107 -14.93 2.78 2.56
CA GLN A 107 -16.36 2.51 2.50
C GLN A 107 -17.00 2.47 3.90
N THR A 108 -18.29 2.75 3.96
CA THR A 108 -19.11 2.56 5.16
C THR A 108 -19.44 1.08 5.35
N VAL A 109 -19.84 0.69 6.56
CA VAL A 109 -20.28 -0.68 6.87
C VAL A 109 -21.41 -1.14 5.92
N LYS A 110 -22.35 -0.23 5.60
CA LYS A 110 -23.45 -0.52 4.66
C LYS A 110 -22.95 -0.79 3.24
N GLU A 111 -21.98 -0.01 2.76
CA GLU A 111 -21.38 -0.18 1.44
C GLU A 111 -20.56 -1.48 1.33
N ASN A 112 -19.87 -1.88 2.39
CA ASN A 112 -19.06 -3.11 2.43
C ASN A 112 -19.90 -4.39 2.58
N GLY A 113 -21.06 -4.31 3.21
CA GLY A 113 -21.88 -5.48 3.54
C GLY A 113 -21.23 -6.36 4.61
N LYS A 114 -21.90 -7.48 4.93
CA LYS A 114 -21.55 -8.34 6.08
C LYS A 114 -20.21 -9.06 5.90
N LEU A 115 -19.91 -9.54 4.69
CA LEU A 115 -18.70 -10.33 4.44
C LEU A 115 -17.43 -9.50 4.64
N VAL A 116 -17.31 -8.37 3.93
CA VAL A 116 -16.14 -7.50 4.04
C VAL A 116 -16.02 -6.93 5.46
N THR A 117 -17.14 -6.49 6.06
CA THR A 117 -17.14 -6.00 7.44
C THR A 117 -16.68 -7.08 8.44
N GLY A 118 -17.13 -8.33 8.25
CA GLY A 118 -16.67 -9.47 9.05
C GLY A 118 -15.16 -9.68 8.93
N LEU A 119 -14.63 -9.72 7.71
CA LEU A 119 -13.18 -9.84 7.48
C LEU A 119 -12.39 -8.66 8.06
N GLN A 120 -12.94 -7.45 8.03
CA GLN A 120 -12.33 -6.26 8.67
C GLN A 120 -12.32 -6.35 10.19
N SER A 121 -13.37 -6.90 10.80
CA SER A 121 -13.44 -7.12 12.25
C SER A 121 -12.44 -8.18 12.74
N LEU A 122 -12.13 -9.16 11.89
CA LEU A 122 -11.09 -10.16 12.14
C LEU A 122 -9.68 -9.64 11.82
N GLY A 123 -9.52 -8.49 11.19
CA GLY A 123 -8.21 -7.95 10.77
C GLY A 123 -7.60 -8.61 9.52
N ILE A 124 -8.31 -9.58 8.92
CA ILE A 124 -7.93 -10.23 7.66
C ILE A 124 -7.93 -9.21 6.51
N LEU A 125 -8.89 -8.29 6.52
CA LEU A 125 -8.88 -7.09 5.69
C LEU A 125 -8.63 -5.86 6.55
N GLN A 126 -7.93 -4.88 6.00
CA GLN A 126 -7.69 -3.63 6.70
C GLN A 126 -9.02 -2.94 7.01
N SER A 127 -9.17 -2.48 8.25
CA SER A 127 -10.36 -1.78 8.70
C SER A 127 -10.27 -0.28 8.43
N ARG A 128 -11.44 0.38 8.31
CA ARG A 128 -11.53 1.84 8.24
C ARG A 128 -10.83 2.55 9.40
N ARG A 129 -10.93 2.02 10.62
CA ARG A 129 -10.24 2.59 11.79
C ARG A 129 -8.73 2.49 11.62
N HIS A 130 -8.22 1.33 11.20
CA HIS A 130 -6.79 1.10 11.03
C HIS A 130 -6.20 2.02 9.98
N HIS A 131 -6.82 2.07 8.80
CA HIS A 131 -6.40 2.97 7.73
C HIS A 131 -6.60 4.44 8.11
N GLY A 132 -7.63 4.77 8.89
CA GLY A 132 -7.86 6.14 9.36
C GLY A 132 -6.73 6.71 10.23
N MET A 133 -5.89 5.86 10.83
CA MET A 133 -4.67 6.32 11.53
C MET A 133 -3.60 6.83 10.56
N HIS A 134 -3.54 6.28 9.36
CA HIS A 134 -2.61 6.71 8.31
C HIS A 134 -2.94 8.12 7.79
N HIS A 135 -4.23 8.46 7.67
CA HIS A 135 -4.74 9.77 7.23
C HIS A 135 -4.48 10.92 8.21
N GLN A 136 -3.80 10.66 9.33
CA GLN A 136 -3.45 11.70 10.30
C GLN A 136 -2.09 12.28 9.96
N SER A 137 -2.01 13.61 9.90
CA SER A 137 -0.71 14.30 9.84
C SER A 137 0.18 13.81 10.99
N PRO A 138 1.46 13.47 10.75
CA PRO A 138 2.25 13.77 9.54
C PRO A 138 2.30 12.67 8.46
N PHE A 139 1.31 11.77 8.39
CA PHE A 139 1.21 10.69 7.40
C PHE A 139 2.42 9.73 7.41
N VAL A 140 2.87 9.36 8.62
CA VAL A 140 4.10 8.57 8.85
C VAL A 140 3.85 7.12 9.27
N HIS A 141 2.58 6.70 9.35
CA HIS A 141 2.18 5.43 9.95
C HIS A 141 1.26 4.60 9.04
N ASN A 142 1.21 3.28 9.29
CA ASN A 142 0.21 2.36 8.75
C ASN A 142 0.10 2.31 7.20
N TYR A 143 1.23 2.25 6.49
CA TYR A 143 1.24 2.25 5.02
C TYR A 143 0.66 1.01 4.36
N CYS A 144 0.75 -0.17 4.98
CA CYS A 144 0.24 -1.41 4.38
C CYS A 144 -1.29 -1.37 4.33
N VAL A 145 -1.94 -1.80 3.25
CA VAL A 145 -3.40 -1.60 3.04
C VAL A 145 -4.22 -2.89 2.99
N VAL A 146 -3.60 -4.06 3.14
CA VAL A 146 -4.29 -5.36 2.99
C VAL A 146 -4.83 -5.83 4.33
N THR A 147 -4.02 -5.87 5.39
CA THR A 147 -4.42 -6.41 6.70
C THR A 147 -4.28 -5.39 7.84
N ASN A 148 -4.84 -5.69 9.02
CA ASN A 148 -4.56 -4.92 10.24
C ASN A 148 -3.29 -5.40 10.97
N TYR A 149 -2.67 -6.51 10.55
CA TYR A 149 -1.68 -7.22 11.36
C TYR A 149 -0.25 -6.77 11.13
N LEU A 150 0.12 -6.45 9.88
CA LEU A 150 1.51 -6.16 9.56
C LEU A 150 1.95 -4.77 10.07
N ASN A 151 1.08 -3.77 9.94
CA ASN A 151 1.42 -2.40 10.34
C ASN A 151 1.85 -2.30 11.81
N PRO A 152 1.12 -2.83 12.82
CA PRO A 152 1.56 -2.76 14.22
C PRO A 152 2.97 -3.31 14.45
N PHE A 153 3.35 -4.38 13.74
CA PHE A 153 4.69 -4.93 13.81
C PHE A 153 5.73 -3.98 13.19
N LEU A 154 5.44 -3.39 12.02
CA LEU A 154 6.34 -2.43 11.38
C LEU A 154 6.50 -1.12 12.18
N GLU A 155 5.43 -0.67 12.85
CA GLU A 155 5.48 0.47 13.78
C GLU A 155 6.34 0.16 15.00
N LEU A 156 6.19 -1.03 15.60
CA LEU A 156 6.97 -1.46 16.77
C LEU A 156 8.48 -1.44 16.49
N ILE A 157 8.90 -1.82 15.28
CA ILE A 157 10.31 -1.83 14.89
C ILE A 157 10.76 -0.52 14.22
N HIS A 158 9.90 0.51 14.18
CA HIS A 158 10.15 1.79 13.50
C HIS A 158 10.62 1.65 12.05
N PHE A 159 10.09 0.66 11.33
CA PHE A 159 10.59 0.25 10.02
C PHE A 159 10.73 1.41 9.03
N TRP A 160 9.68 2.21 8.87
CA TRP A 160 9.62 3.32 7.91
C TRP A 160 10.59 4.45 8.28
N THR A 161 10.63 4.83 9.56
CA THR A 161 11.54 5.89 10.04
C THR A 161 13.00 5.49 9.92
N ILE A 162 13.33 4.23 10.21
CA ILE A 162 14.68 3.70 10.01
C ILE A 162 15.05 3.73 8.53
N LEU A 163 14.13 3.34 7.64
CA LEU A 163 14.39 3.36 6.21
C LEU A 163 14.62 4.79 5.68
N GLU A 164 13.81 5.76 6.12
CA GLU A 164 14.02 7.18 5.82
C GLU A 164 15.36 7.70 6.38
N PHE A 165 15.74 7.29 7.59
CA PHE A 165 17.03 7.63 8.18
C PHE A 165 18.19 7.10 7.33
N ILE A 166 18.14 5.83 6.90
CA ILE A 166 19.17 5.22 6.05
C ILE A 166 19.26 5.97 4.71
N LEU A 167 18.13 6.23 4.05
CA LEU A 167 18.10 6.93 2.77
C LEU A 167 18.67 8.36 2.87
N LYS A 168 18.38 9.07 3.96
CA LYS A 168 18.92 10.40 4.21
C LYS A 168 20.43 10.37 4.44
N HIS A 169 20.95 9.48 5.28
CA HIS A 169 22.35 9.53 5.71
C HIS A 169 23.31 8.85 4.74
N LEU A 170 22.87 7.80 4.04
CA LEU A 170 23.73 7.09 3.08
C LEU A 170 23.62 7.66 1.66
N PHE A 171 22.47 8.22 1.29
CA PHE A 171 22.19 8.63 -0.09
C PHE A 171 21.77 10.11 -0.22
N ASN A 172 21.67 10.85 0.88
CA ASN A 172 21.20 12.25 0.90
C ASN A 172 19.82 12.45 0.25
N ILE A 173 18.96 11.42 0.28
CA ILE A 173 17.60 11.48 -0.23
C ILE A 173 16.70 12.05 0.87
N LYS A 174 16.03 13.17 0.59
CA LYS A 174 15.16 13.86 1.54
C LYS A 174 13.69 13.54 1.27
N VAL A 175 12.94 13.35 2.34
CA VAL A 175 11.48 13.21 2.33
C VAL A 175 10.86 14.50 1.79
N LEU A 176 9.89 14.36 0.89
CA LEU A 176 9.06 15.43 0.32
C LEU A 176 7.71 15.59 1.03
N ARG A 177 7.31 14.60 1.84
CA ARG A 177 6.12 14.68 2.68
C ARG A 177 6.09 15.98 3.48
N SER A 178 4.94 16.63 3.50
CA SER A 178 4.68 17.93 4.13
C SER A 178 5.43 19.12 3.53
N SER A 179 6.03 18.98 2.35
CA SER A 179 6.68 20.11 1.66
C SER A 179 5.67 21.04 0.97
N GLU A 180 6.09 22.26 0.67
CA GLU A 180 5.31 23.23 -0.12
C GLU A 180 4.94 22.68 -1.51
N LEU A 181 5.83 21.90 -2.13
CA LEU A 181 5.60 21.20 -3.39
C LEU A 181 4.32 20.34 -3.35
N ARG A 182 3.96 19.84 -2.18
CA ARG A 182 2.81 18.97 -1.94
C ARG A 182 1.69 19.66 -1.18
N ASN A 183 1.75 20.98 -1.00
CA ASN A 183 0.79 21.78 -0.22
C ASN A 183 0.65 21.28 1.22
N GLY A 184 1.75 20.85 1.85
CA GLY A 184 1.75 20.37 3.24
C GLY A 184 1.31 18.91 3.45
N LEU A 185 1.06 18.16 2.38
CA LEU A 185 0.83 16.70 2.40
C LEU A 185 2.12 15.92 2.17
#